data_AF-A0A8J9S5P4-F1
#
_entry.id   AF-A0A8J9S5P4-F1
#
_cell.length_a   1.000
_cell.length_b   1.000
_cell.length_c   1.000
_cell.angle_alpha   90.00
_cell.angle_beta   90.00
_cell.angle_gamma   90.00
#
_symmetry.space_group_name_H-M   'P 1'
#
loop_
_entity.id
_entity.type
_entity.pdbx_description
1 polymer ?
#
loop_
_entity_poly.entity_id
_entity_poly.type
_entity_poly.pdbx_seq_one_letter_code
_entity_poly.pdbx_strand_id
1 'polypeptide(L)'
;MKSLVARHSLAMWVCLLTWDPLRRVLSFSILSHSRRWNKSIVRRARFSDELVDRRSLLSKVAIATMTMTETVATVLNPQPAIAAVDATTTIQGIRDARNTLTKLLENWEKAVIDCTFADVPRELLETKNKEQLLEKASTFALFDKSVSVTSCKTSNRLVRDYIGSTGKGPVVGLEKKLRQALEFVKDGEDTDMYVQTTENISQALSRAGSLSYAAGVADFASVNNFDVKETPKVLSNESSNLEQARRAIRETVDGLDTILPMLSETY
;
A
#
# COMPACT_ATOMS: atom_id res chain seq x y z
N MET A 1 -1.35 -63.72 -26.13
CA MET A 1 -1.46 -62.90 -27.36
C MET A 1 -1.07 -61.46 -26.97
N LYS A 2 0.20 -61.07 -27.14
CA LYS A 2 0.72 -60.21 -28.25
C LYS A 2 -0.08 -58.90 -28.35
N SER A 3 0.41 -57.72 -27.93
CA SER A 3 1.30 -56.80 -28.67
C SER A 3 1.18 -55.44 -27.93
N LEU A 4 2.18 -54.67 -27.45
CA LEU A 4 3.47 -54.19 -27.97
C LEU A 4 3.35 -53.10 -29.06
N VAL A 5 3.30 -51.81 -28.65
CA VAL A 5 3.70 -50.60 -29.42
C VAL A 5 4.06 -49.54 -28.35
N ALA A 6 5.32 -49.24 -27.99
CA ALA A 6 6.44 -48.64 -28.72
C ALA A 6 6.34 -47.11 -28.96
N ARG A 7 7.07 -46.37 -28.10
CA ARG A 7 8.03 -45.27 -28.36
C ARG A 7 7.59 -44.07 -29.22
N HIS A 8 7.74 -42.86 -28.68
CA HIS A 8 8.24 -41.58 -29.27
C HIS A 8 8.30 -40.58 -28.08
N SER A 9 9.27 -39.71 -27.80
CA SER A 9 10.55 -39.35 -28.40
C SER A 9 11.33 -38.59 -27.31
N LEU A 10 12.52 -39.06 -26.96
CA LEU A 10 13.53 -38.35 -26.16
C LEU A 10 14.46 -37.67 -27.15
N ALA A 11 14.49 -36.34 -27.20
CA ALA A 11 15.63 -35.54 -27.68
C ALA A 11 15.27 -34.05 -27.68
N MET A 12 16.02 -33.25 -26.91
CA MET A 12 16.31 -31.81 -27.03
C MET A 12 16.31 -31.18 -25.64
N TRP A 13 17.34 -30.54 -25.10
CA TRP A 13 18.66 -30.18 -25.59
C TRP A 13 19.52 -30.00 -24.35
N VAL A 14 20.63 -30.74 -24.26
CA VAL A 14 21.74 -30.44 -23.37
C VAL A 14 22.67 -29.54 -24.15
N CYS A 15 22.69 -28.24 -23.83
CA CYS A 15 23.75 -27.32 -24.25
C CYS A 15 24.40 -26.76 -22.99
N LEU A 16 25.43 -27.47 -22.54
CA LEU A 16 26.51 -27.01 -21.70
C LEU A 16 27.43 -26.10 -22.52
N LEU A 17 27.50 -24.81 -22.20
CA LEU A 17 28.65 -23.93 -22.43
C LEU A 17 28.70 -22.94 -21.27
N THR A 18 29.39 -23.27 -20.18
CA THR A 18 30.74 -22.76 -19.84
C THR A 18 30.86 -21.24 -19.95
N TRP A 19 30.54 -20.52 -18.87
CA TRP A 19 30.99 -19.14 -18.67
C TRP A 19 31.93 -19.07 -17.46
N ASP A 20 33.13 -18.64 -17.81
CA ASP A 20 34.38 -18.61 -17.05
C ASP A 20 34.38 -17.47 -16.00
N PRO A 21 34.87 -17.70 -14.78
CA PRO A 21 35.09 -16.65 -13.79
C PRO A 21 36.51 -16.04 -13.93
N LEU A 22 36.65 -14.77 -13.50
CA LEU A 22 37.91 -14.01 -13.30
C LEU A 22 38.47 -13.18 -14.48
N ARG A 23 38.30 -11.85 -14.38
CA ARG A 23 39.23 -10.74 -14.73
C ARG A 23 38.38 -9.48 -14.97
N ARG A 24 38.64 -8.25 -14.50
CA ARG A 24 39.74 -7.52 -13.85
C ARG A 24 39.07 -6.34 -13.13
N VAL A 25 39.41 -6.04 -11.88
CA VAL A 25 40.31 -4.91 -11.52
C VAL A 25 40.14 -3.69 -12.43
N LEU A 26 39.30 -2.74 -12.01
CA LEU A 26 39.53 -1.32 -12.27
C LEU A 26 39.19 -0.54 -10.99
N SER A 27 40.25 -0.26 -10.24
CA SER A 27 40.34 0.91 -9.38
C SER A 27 40.06 2.15 -10.22
N PHE A 28 39.07 2.95 -9.84
CA PHE A 28 39.04 4.36 -10.22
C PHE A 28 38.71 5.22 -9.01
N SER A 29 39.66 6.11 -8.73
CA SER A 29 39.72 7.06 -7.66
C SER A 29 38.55 8.04 -7.68
N ILE A 30 38.07 8.36 -6.48
CA ILE A 30 37.77 9.69 -5.94
C ILE A 30 37.85 10.81 -6.99
N LEU A 31 36.70 11.42 -7.32
CA LEU A 31 36.65 12.85 -7.56
C LEU A 31 35.34 13.46 -7.06
N SER A 32 35.48 14.18 -5.95
CA SER A 32 34.58 15.20 -5.44
C SER A 32 33.98 16.08 -6.55
N HIS A 33 32.65 16.15 -6.62
CA HIS A 33 31.94 17.25 -7.27
C HIS A 33 31.01 17.94 -6.27
N SER A 34 31.64 18.77 -5.44
CA SER A 34 31.01 19.98 -4.92
C SER A 34 30.88 20.97 -6.07
N ARG A 35 29.67 21.46 -6.36
CA ARG A 35 29.41 22.89 -6.62
C ARG A 35 27.93 23.20 -6.91
N ARG A 36 27.52 24.28 -6.24
CA ARG A 36 26.59 25.34 -6.68
C ARG A 36 25.12 24.99 -6.81
N TRP A 37 24.45 25.02 -5.66
CA TRP A 37 23.11 25.59 -5.62
C TRP A 37 23.20 27.10 -5.78
N ASN A 38 22.55 27.57 -6.84
CA ASN A 38 22.51 28.93 -7.31
C ASN A 38 21.67 29.79 -6.35
N LYS A 39 22.28 30.85 -5.81
CA LYS A 39 21.59 31.93 -5.09
C LYS A 39 21.10 32.92 -6.13
N SER A 40 19.78 33.07 -6.34
CA SER A 40 19.11 34.37 -6.55
C SER A 40 17.62 34.20 -6.92
N ILE A 41 16.82 35.23 -6.58
CA ILE A 41 15.34 35.33 -6.54
C ILE A 41 14.80 34.88 -5.19
N VAL A 42 14.71 35.66 -4.11
CA VAL A 42 14.55 37.11 -3.86
C VAL A 42 13.24 37.71 -4.39
N ARG A 43 12.28 37.75 -3.45
CA ARG A 43 11.20 38.75 -3.20
C ARG A 43 9.88 38.67 -4.00
N ARG A 44 8.84 38.17 -3.32
CA ARG A 44 7.65 38.91 -2.79
C ARG A 44 6.62 37.86 -2.35
N ALA A 45 5.82 38.00 -1.30
CA ALA A 45 5.74 38.86 -0.13
C ALA A 45 4.56 38.30 0.70
N ARG A 46 4.70 38.33 2.04
CA ARG A 46 3.63 38.42 3.05
C ARG A 46 2.48 37.42 2.98
N PHE A 47 2.52 36.42 3.86
CA PHE A 47 1.40 36.10 4.77
C PHE A 47 1.92 35.20 5.88
N SER A 48 2.50 35.80 6.92
CA SER A 48 2.84 35.15 8.17
C SER A 48 2.79 36.23 9.23
N ASP A 49 1.67 36.26 9.96
CA ASP A 49 1.57 36.79 11.32
C ASP A 49 0.16 36.45 11.81
N GLU A 50 0.00 35.26 12.39
CA GLU A 50 -0.89 35.06 13.54
C GLU A 50 -0.49 33.77 14.28
N LEU A 51 0.19 33.99 15.41
CA LEU A 51 0.10 33.25 16.68
C LEU A 51 0.61 31.79 16.65
N VAL A 52 1.84 31.44 17.07
CA VAL A 52 2.54 31.77 18.33
C VAL A 52 1.58 31.87 19.51
N ASP A 53 1.45 30.80 20.29
CA ASP A 53 1.68 30.79 21.76
C ASP A 53 0.88 29.66 22.47
N ARG A 54 1.44 28.44 22.55
CA ARG A 54 0.96 27.34 23.44
C ARG A 54 2.09 26.44 23.94
N ARG A 55 3.29 26.99 24.19
CA ARG A 55 4.42 26.25 24.80
C ARG A 55 5.12 27.08 25.87
N SER A 56 4.39 27.44 26.91
CA SER A 56 4.92 27.79 28.23
C SER A 56 3.72 27.85 29.17
N LEU A 57 3.89 27.55 30.47
CA LEU A 57 2.87 27.17 31.48
C LEU A 57 2.60 25.65 31.44
N LEU A 58 3.08 24.79 32.34
CA LEU A 58 3.49 24.95 33.73
C LEU A 58 4.53 23.85 34.07
N SER A 59 5.80 24.24 34.14
CA SER A 59 6.77 23.59 35.02
C SER A 59 6.80 24.44 36.28
N LYS A 60 6.23 23.91 37.38
CA LYS A 60 6.57 24.22 38.79
C LYS A 60 5.55 23.59 39.76
N VAL A 61 6.10 22.75 40.66
CA VAL A 61 5.66 22.51 42.06
C VAL A 61 4.34 21.69 42.21
N ALA A 62 4.29 20.53 42.87
CA ALA A 62 4.73 20.27 44.24
C ALA A 62 5.17 18.81 44.48
N ILE A 63 6.24 18.66 45.26
CA ILE A 63 6.52 17.47 46.05
C ILE A 63 5.50 17.47 47.19
N ALA A 64 4.60 16.49 47.20
CA ALA A 64 3.75 16.17 48.35
C ALA A 64 3.92 14.68 48.65
N THR A 65 4.85 14.38 49.56
CA THR A 65 4.87 13.13 50.31
C THR A 65 3.63 13.08 51.20
N MET A 66 2.67 12.24 50.84
CA MET A 66 1.68 11.70 51.77
C MET A 66 1.60 10.19 51.60
N THR A 67 2.20 9.51 52.57
CA THR A 67 1.82 8.18 53.02
C THR A 67 0.31 8.11 53.22
N MET A 68 -0.38 7.16 52.58
CA MET A 68 -1.48 6.40 53.18
C MET A 68 -1.66 5.07 52.45
N THR A 69 -1.80 4.04 53.28
CA THR A 69 -2.14 2.65 53.03
C THR A 69 -3.36 2.49 52.13
N GLU A 70 -3.16 1.97 50.92
CA GLU A 70 -4.25 1.43 50.10
C GLU A 70 -4.23 -0.09 50.17
N THR A 71 -5.27 -0.60 50.80
CA THR A 71 -5.70 -1.99 50.79
C THR A 71 -5.81 -2.47 49.33
N VAL A 72 -4.99 -3.43 48.96
CA VAL A 72 -5.10 -4.17 47.70
C VAL A 72 -6.38 -5.02 47.78
N ALA A 73 -7.52 -4.42 47.47
CA ALA A 73 -8.73 -5.16 47.15
C ALA A 73 -8.48 -5.83 45.79
N THR A 74 -8.11 -7.11 45.82
CA THR A 74 -8.12 -7.99 44.66
C THR A 74 -9.56 -8.13 44.18
N VAL A 75 -10.03 -7.16 43.39
CA VAL A 75 -11.22 -7.30 42.57
C VAL A 75 -10.88 -8.38 41.56
N LEU A 76 -11.26 -9.63 41.88
CA LEU A 76 -11.33 -10.75 40.96
C LEU A 76 -12.36 -10.38 39.89
N ASN A 77 -11.93 -9.56 38.92
CA ASN A 77 -12.70 -9.30 37.73
C ASN A 77 -12.84 -10.68 37.06
N PRO A 78 -14.05 -11.24 36.93
CA PRO A 78 -14.24 -12.56 36.34
C PRO A 78 -13.65 -12.53 34.94
N GLN A 79 -12.51 -13.19 34.77
CA GLN A 79 -11.82 -13.25 33.49
C GLN A 79 -12.82 -13.90 32.53
N PRO A 80 -13.29 -13.19 31.49
CA PRO A 80 -14.24 -13.76 30.56
C PRO A 80 -13.64 -15.05 30.03
N ALA A 81 -14.38 -16.15 30.16
CA ALA A 81 -13.97 -17.45 29.66
C ALA A 81 -13.52 -17.26 28.21
N ILE A 82 -12.25 -17.54 27.93
CA ILE A 82 -11.67 -17.44 26.59
C ILE A 82 -12.47 -18.44 25.76
N ALA A 83 -13.41 -17.93 24.97
CA ALA A 83 -14.21 -18.76 24.08
C ALA A 83 -13.22 -19.54 23.21
N ALA A 84 -13.36 -20.86 23.18
CA ALA A 84 -12.51 -21.73 22.38
C ALA A 84 -12.44 -21.18 20.95
N VAL A 85 -11.23 -20.87 20.49
CA VAL A 85 -11.02 -20.30 19.16
C VAL A 85 -11.40 -21.37 18.15
N ASP A 86 -12.50 -21.17 17.43
CA ASP A 86 -12.91 -22.07 16.37
C ASP A 86 -11.96 -21.92 15.18
N ALA A 87 -11.18 -22.98 14.92
CA ALA A 87 -10.22 -23.03 13.84
C ALA A 87 -10.84 -22.74 12.48
N THR A 88 -12.06 -23.23 12.24
CA THR A 88 -12.73 -23.06 10.94
C THR A 88 -12.99 -21.58 10.67
N THR A 89 -13.43 -20.83 11.67
CA THR A 89 -13.67 -19.38 11.56
C THR A 89 -12.37 -18.60 11.36
N THR A 90 -11.29 -19.02 12.01
CA THR A 90 -9.98 -18.36 11.90
C THR A 90 -9.38 -18.56 10.51
N ILE A 91 -9.36 -19.81 10.04
CA ILE A 91 -8.86 -20.18 8.71
C ILE A 91 -9.71 -19.51 7.62
N GLN A 92 -11.04 -19.50 7.77
CA GLN A 92 -11.91 -18.81 6.82
C GLN A 92 -11.62 -17.29 6.79
N GLY A 93 -11.39 -16.68 7.94
CA GLY A 93 -11.00 -15.27 8.03
C GLY A 93 -9.69 -14.95 7.31
N ILE A 94 -8.73 -15.88 7.28
CA ILE A 94 -7.47 -15.75 6.54
C ILE A 94 -7.72 -15.90 5.03
N ARG A 95 -8.55 -16.87 4.61
CA ARG A 95 -8.95 -17.07 3.20
C ARG A 95 -9.68 -15.85 2.65
N ASP A 96 -10.58 -15.25 3.44
CA ASP A 96 -11.33 -14.06 3.04
C ASP A 96 -10.40 -12.85 2.86
N ALA A 97 -9.41 -12.68 3.76
CA ALA A 97 -8.38 -11.66 3.62
C ALA A 97 -7.56 -11.85 2.34
N ARG A 98 -7.07 -13.08 2.10
CA ARG A 98 -6.34 -13.45 0.87
C ARG A 98 -7.16 -13.10 -0.37
N ASN A 99 -8.39 -13.60 -0.46
CA ASN A 99 -9.29 -13.37 -1.60
C ASN A 99 -9.58 -11.88 -1.83
N THR A 100 -9.69 -11.11 -0.76
CA THR A 100 -9.92 -9.67 -0.83
C THR A 100 -8.70 -8.93 -1.40
N LEU A 101 -7.49 -9.30 -0.98
CA LEU A 101 -6.24 -8.75 -1.52
C LEU A 101 -6.04 -9.17 -2.99
N THR A 102 -6.36 -10.42 -3.35
CA THR A 102 -6.32 -10.87 -4.76
C THR A 102 -7.29 -10.05 -5.62
N LYS A 103 -8.54 -9.87 -5.18
CA LYS A 103 -9.52 -9.03 -5.90
C LYS A 103 -9.05 -7.59 -6.08
N LEU A 104 -8.36 -7.03 -5.08
CA LEU A 104 -7.73 -5.71 -5.19
C LEU A 104 -6.66 -5.70 -6.29
N LEU A 105 -5.78 -6.70 -6.34
CA LEU A 105 -4.72 -6.78 -7.34
C LEU A 105 -5.25 -6.97 -8.77
N GLU A 106 -6.33 -7.74 -8.94
CA GLU A 106 -7.02 -7.94 -10.22
C GLU A 106 -7.72 -6.66 -10.70
N ASN A 107 -8.28 -5.87 -9.77
CA ASN A 107 -9.00 -4.63 -10.06
C ASN A 107 -8.19 -3.37 -9.72
N TRP A 108 -6.86 -3.48 -9.77
CA TRP A 108 -5.95 -2.44 -9.28
C TRP A 108 -6.20 -1.08 -9.93
N GLU A 109 -6.32 -1.04 -11.25
CA GLU A 109 -6.54 0.20 -12.02
C GLU A 109 -7.81 0.93 -11.58
N LYS A 110 -8.92 0.21 -11.42
CA LYS A 110 -10.19 0.79 -10.95
C LYS A 110 -10.13 1.25 -9.50
N ALA A 111 -9.28 0.63 -8.68
CA ALA A 111 -9.12 0.98 -7.27
C ALA A 111 -8.27 2.25 -7.08
N VAL A 112 -7.31 2.50 -7.98
CA VAL A 112 -6.36 3.61 -7.85
C VAL A 112 -6.68 4.82 -8.73
N ILE A 113 -7.45 4.66 -9.81
CA ILE A 113 -7.79 5.77 -10.71
C ILE A 113 -9.20 6.25 -10.39
N ASP A 114 -9.31 7.51 -9.97
CA ASP A 114 -10.58 8.22 -9.76
C ASP A 114 -10.73 9.28 -10.86
N CYS A 115 -11.69 9.08 -11.76
CA CYS A 115 -11.96 10.00 -12.86
C CYS A 115 -13.26 10.74 -12.58
N THR A 116 -13.15 12.06 -12.46
CA THR A 116 -14.30 12.96 -12.31
C THR A 116 -14.66 13.58 -13.65
N PHE A 117 -15.92 13.43 -14.04
CA PHE A 117 -16.51 14.15 -15.17
C PHE A 117 -17.00 15.49 -14.63
N ALA A 118 -16.26 16.57 -14.93
CA ALA A 118 -16.71 17.90 -14.57
C ALA A 118 -17.69 18.39 -15.63
N ASP A 119 -18.98 18.40 -15.31
CA ASP A 119 -19.96 19.13 -16.11
C ASP A 119 -19.73 20.62 -15.89
N VAL A 120 -19.27 21.30 -16.94
CA VAL A 120 -19.05 22.75 -16.90
C VAL A 120 -20.43 23.42 -16.83
N PRO A 121 -20.76 24.13 -15.73
CA PRO A 121 -22.09 24.72 -15.57
C PRO A 121 -22.31 25.78 -16.65
N ARG A 122 -23.29 25.49 -17.52
CA ARG A 122 -23.60 26.29 -18.72
C ARG A 122 -24.00 27.73 -18.38
N GLU A 123 -24.52 27.95 -17.18
CA GLU A 123 -24.94 29.26 -16.66
C GLU A 123 -23.76 30.23 -16.47
N LEU A 124 -22.55 29.75 -16.13
CA LEU A 124 -21.35 30.60 -16.01
C LEU A 124 -20.86 31.13 -17.37
N LEU A 125 -21.35 30.55 -18.48
CA LEU A 125 -21.02 30.97 -19.85
C LEU A 125 -22.01 31.99 -20.43
N GLU A 126 -23.17 32.19 -19.80
CA GLU A 126 -24.26 32.93 -20.43
C GLU A 126 -24.34 34.40 -20.03
N THR A 127 -23.90 34.82 -18.83
CA THR A 127 -24.39 36.12 -18.31
C THR A 127 -23.43 37.29 -18.22
N LYS A 128 -22.09 37.17 -18.06
CA LYS A 128 -21.28 38.39 -17.76
C LYS A 128 -19.88 38.59 -18.36
N ASN A 129 -19.22 37.61 -19.00
CA ASN A 129 -17.89 37.82 -19.60
C ASN A 129 -17.65 36.93 -20.84
N LYS A 130 -18.65 36.84 -21.70
CA LYS A 130 -18.68 35.88 -22.81
C LYS A 130 -17.48 36.01 -23.74
N GLU A 131 -17.06 37.22 -24.09
CA GLU A 131 -15.94 37.44 -25.03
C GLU A 131 -14.58 37.11 -24.44
N GLN A 132 -14.29 37.56 -23.21
CA GLN A 132 -13.01 37.28 -22.55
C GLN A 132 -12.88 35.80 -22.14
N LEU A 133 -14.00 35.16 -21.80
CA LEU A 133 -14.03 33.72 -21.55
C LEU A 133 -13.89 32.94 -22.85
N LEU A 134 -14.51 33.36 -23.97
CA LEU A 134 -14.37 32.69 -25.28
C LEU A 134 -12.94 32.76 -25.84
N GLU A 135 -12.21 33.86 -25.61
CA GLU A 135 -10.83 34.00 -26.09
C GLU A 135 -9.83 33.16 -25.28
N LYS A 136 -10.05 33.03 -23.96
CA LYS A 136 -9.26 32.09 -23.13
C LYS A 136 -9.70 30.64 -23.33
N ALA A 137 -10.99 30.41 -23.59
CA ALA A 137 -11.57 29.12 -23.90
C ALA A 137 -11.21 28.56 -25.28
N SER A 138 -10.85 29.40 -26.25
CA SER A 138 -10.41 28.94 -27.57
C SER A 138 -8.94 28.50 -27.54
N THR A 139 -8.13 29.09 -26.65
CA THR A 139 -6.72 28.76 -26.46
C THR A 139 -6.51 27.55 -25.55
N PHE A 140 -7.36 27.36 -24.54
CA PHE A 140 -7.48 26.11 -23.81
C PHE A 140 -8.60 25.30 -24.42
N ALA A 141 -8.33 24.22 -25.17
CA ALA A 141 -9.27 23.39 -25.93
C ALA A 141 -10.42 22.69 -25.13
N LEU A 142 -10.93 23.33 -24.07
CA LEU A 142 -11.98 22.92 -23.15
C LEU A 142 -13.40 23.13 -23.66
N PHE A 143 -13.59 23.75 -24.84
CA PHE A 143 -14.91 24.19 -25.32
C PHE A 143 -15.31 23.66 -26.70
N ASP A 144 -14.74 22.54 -27.13
CA ASP A 144 -15.33 21.82 -28.26
C ASP A 144 -16.63 21.14 -27.79
N LYS A 145 -17.73 21.54 -28.43
CA LYS A 145 -19.12 21.58 -27.93
C LYS A 145 -19.80 20.25 -27.52
N SER A 146 -19.08 19.15 -27.37
CA SER A 146 -19.67 17.82 -27.12
C SER A 146 -18.86 16.89 -26.23
N VAL A 147 -17.71 17.32 -25.70
CA VAL A 147 -16.79 16.44 -24.97
C VAL A 147 -16.74 16.86 -23.51
N SER A 148 -17.31 16.04 -22.62
CA SER A 148 -17.11 16.20 -21.18
C SER A 148 -15.62 16.06 -20.87
N VAL A 149 -15.05 17.07 -20.18
CA VAL A 149 -13.65 17.00 -19.77
C VAL A 149 -13.55 16.00 -18.63
N THR A 150 -12.99 14.83 -18.95
CA THR A 150 -12.73 13.78 -17.97
C THR A 150 -11.37 14.05 -17.36
N SER A 151 -11.35 14.45 -16.10
CA SER A 151 -10.10 14.65 -15.35
C SER A 151 -9.91 13.48 -14.39
N CYS A 152 -8.78 12.78 -14.54
CA CYS A 152 -8.43 11.64 -13.71
C CYS A 152 -7.36 12.01 -12.70
N LYS A 153 -7.40 11.32 -11.57
CA LYS A 153 -6.48 11.50 -10.46
C LYS A 153 -6.20 10.15 -9.82
N THR A 154 -4.99 9.93 -9.31
CA THR A 154 -4.74 8.73 -8.51
C THR A 154 -5.25 8.92 -7.07
N SER A 155 -5.90 7.89 -6.54
CA SER A 155 -6.47 7.83 -5.21
C SER A 155 -5.97 6.59 -4.48
N ASN A 156 -5.54 6.77 -3.23
CA ASN A 156 -5.12 5.68 -2.34
C ASN A 156 -6.26 5.20 -1.42
N ARG A 157 -7.44 5.82 -1.51
CA ARG A 157 -8.53 5.61 -0.55
C ARG A 157 -9.02 4.16 -0.54
N LEU A 158 -9.37 3.64 -1.72
CA LEU A 158 -9.86 2.27 -1.85
C LEU A 158 -8.77 1.26 -1.44
N VAL A 159 -7.54 1.45 -1.90
CA VAL A 159 -6.40 0.59 -1.50
C VAL A 159 -6.28 0.49 0.02
N ARG A 160 -6.36 1.62 0.73
CA ARG A 160 -6.31 1.68 2.21
C ARG A 160 -7.47 0.97 2.90
N ASP A 161 -8.67 1.05 2.31
CA ASP A 161 -9.85 0.33 2.80
C ASP A 161 -9.68 -1.19 2.61
N TYR A 162 -9.16 -1.64 1.47
CA TYR A 162 -8.94 -3.06 1.20
C TYR A 162 -7.86 -3.69 2.10
N ILE A 163 -6.77 -2.99 2.37
CA ILE A 163 -5.70 -3.48 3.28
C ILE A 163 -6.07 -3.38 4.76
N GLY A 164 -7.26 -2.86 5.10
CA GLY A 164 -7.73 -2.75 6.49
C GLY A 164 -7.09 -1.62 7.31
N SER A 165 -6.33 -0.71 6.67
CA SER A 165 -5.72 0.44 7.37
C SER A 165 -6.74 1.44 7.93
N THR A 166 -7.98 1.40 7.42
CA THR A 166 -9.11 2.22 7.92
C THR A 166 -9.97 1.49 8.95
N GLY A 167 -9.58 0.28 9.37
CA GLY A 167 -10.36 -0.54 10.31
C GLY A 167 -11.59 -1.20 9.68
N LYS A 168 -11.67 -1.27 8.34
CA LYS A 168 -12.76 -1.93 7.60
C LYS A 168 -12.23 -3.11 6.80
N GLY A 169 -13.07 -4.15 6.64
CA GLY A 169 -12.79 -5.28 5.76
C GLY A 169 -12.15 -6.50 6.44
N PRO A 170 -12.00 -7.62 5.71
CA PRO A 170 -11.57 -8.91 6.26
C PRO A 170 -10.08 -8.98 6.63
N VAL A 171 -9.27 -8.07 6.09
CA VAL A 171 -7.83 -7.93 6.39
C VAL A 171 -7.60 -7.34 7.78
N VAL A 172 -8.62 -6.70 8.38
CA VAL A 172 -8.51 -6.14 9.74
C VAL A 172 -8.31 -7.27 10.75
N GLY A 173 -7.26 -7.14 11.55
CA GLY A 173 -6.89 -8.14 12.55
C GLY A 173 -6.31 -9.44 11.94
N LEU A 174 -5.89 -9.41 10.68
CA LEU A 174 -5.23 -10.55 10.03
C LEU A 174 -4.05 -11.07 10.88
N GLU A 175 -3.19 -10.18 11.38
CA GLU A 175 -2.05 -10.56 12.23
C GLU A 175 -2.47 -11.32 13.49
N LYS A 176 -3.60 -10.93 14.12
CA LYS A 176 -4.13 -11.63 15.29
C LYS A 176 -4.62 -13.03 14.91
N LYS A 177 -5.32 -13.15 13.77
CA LYS A 177 -5.79 -14.44 13.25
C LYS A 177 -4.62 -15.36 12.89
N LEU A 178 -3.55 -14.82 12.30
CA LEU A 178 -2.33 -15.57 12.01
C LEU A 178 -1.66 -16.08 13.28
N ARG A 179 -1.56 -15.25 14.32
CA ARG A 179 -1.04 -15.71 15.63
C ARG A 179 -1.89 -16.81 16.26
N GLN A 180 -3.22 -16.71 16.15
CA GLN A 180 -4.13 -17.75 16.63
C GLN A 180 -4.02 -19.04 15.82
N ALA A 181 -3.79 -18.91 14.51
CA ALA A 181 -3.69 -20.06 13.61
C ALA A 181 -2.41 -20.88 13.81
N LEU A 182 -1.41 -20.35 14.55
CA LEU A 182 -0.24 -21.11 14.96
C LEU A 182 -0.60 -22.38 15.74
N GLU A 183 -1.67 -22.35 16.54
CA GLU A 183 -2.14 -23.51 17.32
C GLU A 183 -2.64 -24.68 16.43
N PHE A 184 -2.89 -24.42 15.15
CA PHE A 184 -3.37 -25.43 14.19
C PHE A 184 -2.25 -26.00 13.30
N VAL A 185 -1.03 -25.47 13.42
CA VAL A 185 0.15 -25.97 12.71
C VAL A 185 0.63 -27.24 13.40
N LYS A 186 0.88 -28.32 12.63
CA LYS A 186 1.38 -29.58 13.18
C LYS A 186 2.80 -29.37 13.74
N ASP A 187 3.06 -29.90 14.94
CA ASP A 187 4.39 -29.85 15.56
C ASP A 187 5.44 -30.50 14.64
N GLY A 188 6.41 -29.71 14.16
CA GLY A 188 7.42 -30.15 13.20
C GLY A 188 8.21 -29.00 12.55
N GLU A 189 8.94 -29.33 11.47
CA GLU A 189 9.79 -28.39 10.71
C GLU A 189 9.01 -27.22 10.07
N ASP A 190 7.69 -27.36 9.90
CA ASP A 190 6.83 -26.33 9.30
C ASP A 190 6.56 -25.14 10.23
N THR A 191 6.80 -25.29 11.54
CA THR A 191 6.53 -24.22 12.53
C THR A 191 7.43 -23.00 12.30
N ASP A 192 8.73 -23.23 12.08
CA ASP A 192 9.70 -22.15 11.86
C ASP A 192 9.40 -21.40 10.54
N MET A 193 9.04 -22.16 9.49
CA MET A 193 8.63 -21.59 8.22
C MET A 193 7.34 -20.78 8.35
N TYR A 194 6.37 -21.26 9.13
CA TYR A 194 5.12 -20.53 9.39
C TYR A 194 5.37 -19.21 10.12
N VAL A 195 6.19 -19.22 11.18
CA VAL A 195 6.55 -18.02 11.96
C VAL A 195 7.26 -17.01 11.05
N GLN A 196 8.28 -17.45 10.31
CA GLN A 196 9.01 -16.58 9.39
C GLN A 196 8.09 -15.98 8.31
N THR A 197 7.18 -16.78 7.75
CA THR A 197 6.24 -16.30 6.72
C THR A 197 5.23 -15.32 7.31
N THR A 198 4.75 -15.56 8.53
CA THR A 198 3.84 -14.65 9.24
C THR A 198 4.50 -13.30 9.55
N GLU A 199 5.78 -13.29 9.91
CA GLU A 199 6.56 -12.07 10.09
C GLU A 199 6.74 -11.32 8.77
N ASN A 200 7.07 -12.04 7.68
CA ASN A 200 7.19 -11.44 6.35
C ASN A 200 5.88 -10.81 5.89
N ILE A 201 4.75 -11.49 6.09
CA ILE A 201 3.40 -10.96 5.83
C ILE A 201 3.16 -9.67 6.62
N SER A 202 3.47 -9.66 7.91
CA SER A 202 3.25 -8.50 8.78
C SER A 202 4.11 -7.29 8.34
N GLN A 203 5.36 -7.55 7.98
CA GLN A 203 6.26 -6.53 7.44
C GLN A 203 5.80 -5.99 6.09
N ALA A 204 5.39 -6.87 5.17
CA ALA A 204 4.90 -6.50 3.84
C ALA A 204 3.60 -5.69 3.92
N LEU A 205 2.64 -6.11 4.76
CA LEU A 205 1.39 -5.39 4.98
C LEU A 205 1.62 -4.02 5.62
N SER A 206 2.52 -3.93 6.60
CA SER A 206 2.95 -2.66 7.20
C SER A 206 3.58 -1.72 6.17
N ARG A 207 4.46 -2.27 5.30
CA ARG A 207 5.06 -1.53 4.19
C ARG A 207 3.99 -1.01 3.22
N ALA A 208 3.04 -1.86 2.81
CA ALA A 208 1.91 -1.46 1.96
C ALA A 208 1.06 -0.35 2.59
N GLY A 209 0.79 -0.42 3.90
CA GLY A 209 0.10 0.61 4.66
C GLY A 209 0.82 1.96 4.62
N SER A 210 2.13 1.95 4.86
CA SER A 210 2.96 3.16 4.84
C SER A 210 3.08 3.79 3.43
N LEU A 211 3.33 2.97 2.40
CA LEU A 211 3.47 3.41 1.02
C LEU A 211 2.14 3.93 0.46
N SER A 212 1.03 3.23 0.75
CA SER A 212 -0.30 3.71 0.34
C SER A 212 -0.64 5.04 1.00
N TYR A 213 -0.25 5.27 2.27
CA TYR A 213 -0.40 6.58 2.90
C TYR A 213 0.41 7.66 2.16
N ALA A 214 1.71 7.40 1.95
CA ALA A 214 2.62 8.34 1.30
C ALA A 214 2.17 8.68 -0.13
N ALA A 215 1.62 7.72 -0.87
CA ALA A 215 1.09 7.94 -2.21
C ALA A 215 0.05 9.06 -2.29
N GLY A 216 -0.82 9.19 -1.28
CA GLY A 216 -1.87 10.22 -1.28
C GLY A 216 -1.36 11.65 -1.10
N VAL A 217 -0.10 11.82 -0.68
CA VAL A 217 0.49 13.15 -0.40
C VAL A 217 1.75 13.45 -1.21
N ALA A 218 2.49 12.43 -1.64
CA ALA A 218 3.80 12.58 -2.25
C ALA A 218 3.83 12.24 -3.76
N ASP A 219 2.90 11.42 -4.26
CA ASP A 219 2.90 11.07 -5.67
C ASP A 219 2.35 12.23 -6.52
N PHE A 220 3.07 12.61 -7.57
CA PHE A 220 2.66 13.74 -8.42
C PHE A 220 1.27 13.56 -9.03
N ALA A 221 0.90 12.33 -9.39
CA ALA A 221 -0.39 11.98 -9.98
C ALA A 221 -1.56 11.98 -8.97
N SER A 222 -1.27 12.00 -7.66
CA SER A 222 -2.28 12.12 -6.61
C SER A 222 -2.49 13.57 -6.17
N VAL A 223 -1.72 14.51 -6.72
CA VAL A 223 -1.89 15.95 -6.50
C VAL A 223 -2.42 16.63 -7.76
N ASN A 224 -2.00 16.16 -8.94
CA ASN A 224 -2.37 16.73 -10.23
C ASN A 224 -3.36 15.85 -10.99
N ASN A 225 -4.27 16.49 -11.71
CA ASN A 225 -5.14 15.81 -12.65
C ASN A 225 -4.38 15.48 -13.94
N PHE A 226 -4.72 14.37 -14.57
CA PHE A 226 -4.18 13.94 -15.85
C PHE A 226 -5.32 13.44 -16.77
N ASP A 227 -5.04 13.42 -18.07
CA ASP A 227 -5.98 12.91 -19.07
C ASP A 227 -6.09 11.38 -18.98
N VAL A 228 -7.27 10.84 -19.30
CA VAL A 228 -7.53 9.38 -19.33
C VAL A 228 -6.50 8.63 -20.20
N LYS A 229 -6.01 9.26 -21.26
CA LYS A 229 -5.02 8.68 -22.19
C LYS A 229 -3.64 8.49 -21.54
N GLU A 230 -3.34 9.24 -20.48
CA GLU A 230 -2.07 9.16 -19.74
C GLU A 230 -2.09 8.09 -18.64
N THR A 231 -3.25 7.51 -18.33
CA THR A 231 -3.40 6.47 -17.29
C THR A 231 -2.37 5.34 -17.40
N PRO A 232 -2.08 4.74 -18.58
CA PRO A 232 -1.09 3.67 -18.68
C PRO A 232 0.32 4.13 -18.29
N LYS A 233 0.67 5.39 -18.55
CA LYS A 233 1.97 5.99 -18.21
C LYS A 233 2.08 6.28 -16.71
N VAL A 234 0.98 6.70 -16.09
CA VAL A 234 0.92 6.91 -14.63
C VAL A 234 1.07 5.59 -13.89
N LEU A 235 0.37 4.54 -14.35
CA LEU A 235 0.39 3.22 -13.73
C LEU A 235 1.70 2.45 -13.97
N SER A 236 2.39 2.69 -15.08
CA SER A 236 3.68 2.04 -15.37
C SER A 236 4.87 2.63 -14.62
N ASN A 237 4.66 3.70 -13.83
CA ASN A 237 5.73 4.30 -13.05
C ASN A 237 6.09 3.41 -11.84
N GLU A 238 7.09 2.54 -12.03
CA GLU A 238 7.60 1.63 -11.00
C GLU A 238 8.11 2.31 -9.74
N SER A 239 8.51 3.59 -9.84
CA SER A 239 8.99 4.36 -8.69
C SER A 239 7.85 4.95 -7.86
N SER A 240 6.60 4.90 -8.33
CA SER A 240 5.45 5.43 -7.60
C SER A 240 5.23 4.66 -6.29
N ASN A 241 4.77 5.37 -5.25
CA ASN A 241 4.49 4.74 -3.96
C ASN A 241 3.33 3.75 -4.08
N LEU A 242 2.34 4.02 -4.95
CA LEU A 242 1.26 3.06 -5.24
C LEU A 242 1.76 1.75 -5.84
N GLU A 243 2.66 1.79 -6.84
CA GLU A 243 3.15 0.55 -7.45
C GLU A 243 4.05 -0.23 -6.48
N GLN A 244 4.84 0.45 -5.64
CA GLN A 244 5.57 -0.21 -4.56
C GLN A 244 4.61 -0.84 -3.52
N ALA A 245 3.51 -0.16 -3.18
CA ALA A 245 2.48 -0.72 -2.31
C ALA A 245 1.83 -1.96 -2.94
N ARG A 246 1.58 -1.94 -4.26
CA ARG A 246 1.07 -3.10 -5.02
C ARG A 246 2.00 -4.32 -4.89
N ARG A 247 3.30 -4.11 -5.01
CA ARG A 247 4.31 -5.18 -4.85
C ARG A 247 4.28 -5.76 -3.44
N ALA A 248 4.24 -4.91 -2.41
CA ALA A 248 4.13 -5.37 -1.02
C ALA A 248 2.82 -6.12 -0.72
N ILE A 249 1.70 -5.73 -1.37
CA ILE A 249 0.43 -6.48 -1.29
C ILE A 249 0.57 -7.84 -1.97
N ARG A 250 1.27 -7.93 -3.11
CA ARG A 250 1.55 -9.21 -3.78
C ARG A 250 2.41 -10.12 -2.89
N GLU A 251 3.48 -9.61 -2.28
CA GLU A 251 4.29 -10.35 -1.29
C GLU A 251 3.43 -10.90 -0.15
N THR A 252 2.44 -10.11 0.30
CA THR A 252 1.48 -10.56 1.33
C THR A 252 0.61 -11.72 0.82
N VAL A 253 0.08 -11.63 -0.40
CA VAL A 253 -0.74 -12.70 -1.00
C VAL A 253 0.10 -13.98 -1.19
N ASP A 254 1.33 -13.86 -1.68
CA ASP A 254 2.23 -15.00 -1.88
C ASP A 254 2.56 -15.69 -0.54
N GLY A 255 2.77 -14.89 0.52
CA GLY A 255 2.92 -15.41 1.88
C GLY A 255 1.67 -16.12 2.38
N LEU A 256 0.49 -15.55 2.14
CA LEU A 256 -0.80 -16.17 2.48
C LEU A 256 -1.01 -17.49 1.74
N ASP A 257 -0.64 -17.56 0.46
CA ASP A 257 -0.70 -18.76 -0.36
C ASP A 257 0.27 -19.84 0.11
N THR A 258 1.38 -19.44 0.75
CA THR A 258 2.34 -20.37 1.37
C THR A 258 1.78 -20.98 2.67
N ILE A 259 1.16 -20.17 3.55
CA ILE A 259 0.68 -20.67 4.86
C ILE A 259 -0.66 -21.41 4.79
N LEU A 260 -1.54 -21.08 3.83
CA LEU A 260 -2.89 -21.67 3.77
C LEU A 260 -2.89 -23.21 3.62
N PRO A 261 -2.01 -23.81 2.80
CA PRO A 261 -1.83 -25.26 2.75
C PRO A 261 -1.46 -25.87 4.11
N MET A 262 -0.52 -25.24 4.84
CA MET A 262 -0.06 -25.71 6.16
C MET A 262 -1.18 -25.76 7.20
N LEU A 263 -2.17 -24.88 7.07
CA LEU A 263 -3.35 -24.83 7.95
C LEU A 263 -4.48 -25.77 7.51
N SER A 264 -4.46 -26.22 6.24
CA SER A 264 -5.55 -27.02 5.66
C SER A 264 -5.40 -28.52 5.84
N GLU A 265 -4.19 -29.02 6.13
CA GLU A 265 -3.95 -30.46 6.33
C GLU A 265 -4.38 -30.99 7.70
N THR A 266 -4.88 -30.10 8.56
CA THR A 266 -5.30 -30.42 9.92
C THR A 266 -6.81 -30.73 10.01
N TYR A 267 -7.56 -30.57 8.91
CA TYR A 267 -9.02 -30.82 8.79
C TYR A 267 -9.36 -31.61 7.53
#